data_AF-A0A959EK75-F1
#
_entry.id   AF-A0A959EK75-F1
#
_cell.length_a   1.000
_cell.length_b   1.000
_cell.length_c   1.000
_cell.angle_alpha   90.00
_cell.angle_beta   90.00
_cell.angle_gamma   90.00
#
_symmetry.space_group_name_H-M   'P 1'
#
loop_
_entity.id
_entity.type
_entity.pdbx_description
1 polymer ?
#
loop_
_entity_poly.entity_id
_entity_poly.type
_entity_poly.pdbx_seq_one_letter_code
_entity_poly.pdbx_strand_id
1 'polypeptide(L)' 'AIIEKVSGMPYADFIEQRIFQPLEMSHSFYDRTEAIIPNRIPGYAPGQEGIVNAPYLSMTIPYAAGSLMSTVDDLYRWN' A
#
# COMPACT_ATOMS: atom_id res chain seq x y z
N ALA A 1 -8.74 -9.22 9.28
CA ALA A 1 -9.90 -9.61 10.10
C ALA A 1 -9.82 -9.20 11.57
N ILE A 2 -8.76 -9.49 12.35
CA ILE A 2 -8.76 -9.14 13.81
C ILE A 2 -8.87 -7.63 14.03
N ILE A 3 -8.03 -6.83 13.34
CA ILE A 3 -8.07 -5.36 13.41
C ILE A 3 -9.48 -4.85 13.13
N GLU A 4 -10.10 -5.30 12.03
CA GLU A 4 -11.44 -4.86 11.64
C GLU A 4 -12.51 -5.26 12.66
N LYS A 5 -12.45 -6.50 13.17
CA LYS A 5 -13.40 -6.99 14.18
C LYS A 5 -13.30 -6.22 15.49
N VAL A 6 -12.10 -5.90 15.94
CA VAL A 6 -11.87 -5.23 17.24
C VAL A 6 -12.08 -3.73 17.13
N SER A 7 -11.69 -3.12 16.01
CA SER A 7 -11.80 -1.66 15.83
C SER A 7 -13.13 -1.20 15.24
N GLY A 8 -13.88 -2.09 14.58
CA GLY A 8 -15.06 -1.73 13.80
C GLY A 8 -14.76 -0.94 12.52
N MET A 9 -13.48 -0.78 12.15
CA MET A 9 -13.04 -0.01 11.00
C MET A 9 -12.53 -0.91 9.88
N PRO A 10 -12.72 -0.53 8.60
CA PRO A 10 -11.98 -1.15 7.49
C PRO A 10 -10.47 -1.07 7.74
N TYR A 11 -9.73 -2.10 7.32
CA TYR A 11 -8.27 -2.15 7.56
C TYR A 11 -7.53 -0.94 6.98
N ALA A 12 -7.89 -0.52 5.77
CA ALA A 12 -7.29 0.65 5.13
C ALA A 12 -7.46 1.93 5.97
N ASP A 13 -8.69 2.16 6.45
CA ASP A 13 -9.02 3.33 7.27
C ASP A 13 -8.33 3.26 8.64
N PHE A 14 -8.21 2.06 9.20
CA PHE A 14 -7.48 1.85 10.46
C PHE A 14 -6.01 2.25 10.31
N ILE A 15 -5.30 1.78 9.28
CA ILE A 15 -3.87 2.07 9.09
C ILE A 15 -3.66 3.56 8.83
N GLU A 16 -4.52 4.17 8.01
CA GLU A 16 -4.51 5.62 7.75
C GLU A 16 -4.61 6.42 9.05
N GLN A 17 -5.66 6.19 9.83
CA GLN A 17 -5.95 6.98 11.04
C GLN A 17 -5.02 6.67 12.21
N ARG A 18 -4.59 5.43 12.35
CA ARG A 18 -3.86 4.97 13.53
C ARG A 18 -2.36 4.97 13.34
N ILE A 19 -1.87 5.04 12.10
CA ILE A 19 -0.44 5.00 11.83
C ILE A 19 0.04 6.10 10.89
N PHE A 20 -0.51 6.22 9.69
CA PHE A 20 0.03 7.18 8.71
C PHE A 20 -0.20 8.63 9.14
N GLN A 21 -1.40 8.97 9.61
CA GLN A 21 -1.70 10.32 10.08
C GLN A 21 -0.89 10.73 11.32
N PRO A 22 -0.80 9.92 12.40
CA PRO A 22 0.01 10.27 13.57
C PRO A 22 1.51 10.44 13.29
N LEU A 23 2.05 9.73 12.30
CA LEU A 23 3.47 9.79 11.91
C LEU A 23 3.74 10.79 10.79
N GLU A 24 2.72 11.51 10.33
CA GLU A 24 2.79 12.44 9.20
C GLU A 24 3.34 11.79 7.92
N MET A 25 2.98 10.54 7.68
CA MET A 25 3.36 9.76 6.50
C MET A 25 2.41 10.08 5.34
N SER A 26 2.49 11.30 4.82
CA SER A 26 1.54 11.84 3.84
C SER A 26 1.64 11.23 2.44
N HIS A 27 2.61 10.34 2.20
CA HIS A 27 2.84 9.64 0.93
C HIS A 27 2.75 8.12 1.10
N SER A 28 2.04 7.67 2.14
CA SER A 28 1.78 6.27 2.43
C SER A 28 0.30 5.98 2.31
N PHE A 29 -0.04 4.88 1.65
CA PHE A 29 -1.42 4.58 1.27
C PHE A 29 -1.68 3.09 1.32
N TYR A 30 -2.95 2.73 1.56
CA TYR A 30 -3.45 1.45 1.09
C TYR A 30 -3.58 1.51 -0.43
N ASP A 31 -2.89 0.61 -1.15
CA ASP A 31 -2.86 0.64 -2.60
C ASP A 31 -4.23 0.29 -3.20
N ARG A 32 -4.75 1.20 -4.01
CA ARG A 32 -6.00 1.06 -4.77
C ARG A 32 -5.67 1.24 -6.23
N THR A 33 -5.96 0.24 -7.05
CA THR A 33 -5.52 0.27 -8.45
C THR A 33 -6.19 1.38 -9.26
N GLU A 34 -7.42 1.78 -8.92
CA GLU A 34 -8.12 2.85 -9.63
C GLU A 34 -7.66 4.26 -9.21
N ALA A 35 -6.92 4.40 -8.11
CA ALA A 35 -6.50 5.70 -7.61
C ALA A 35 -5.32 6.26 -8.41
N ILE A 36 -5.43 7.52 -8.83
CA ILE A 36 -4.33 8.27 -9.42
C ILE A 36 -3.44 8.76 -8.28
N ILE A 37 -2.27 8.14 -8.12
CA ILE A 37 -1.29 8.49 -7.10
C ILE A 37 -0.05 9.05 -7.81
N PRO A 38 0.28 10.34 -7.59
CA PRO A 38 1.48 10.94 -8.17
C PRO A 38 2.73 10.14 -7.78
N ASN A 39 3.63 9.93 -8.74
CA ASN A 39 4.89 9.19 -8.56
C ASN A 39 4.72 7.70 -8.19
N ARG A 40 3.53 7.11 -8.34
CA ARG A 40 3.35 5.66 -8.26
C ARG A 40 4.12 4.96 -9.38
N ILE A 41 5.00 4.04 -9.01
CA ILE A 41 5.81 3.27 -9.95
C ILE A 41 5.19 1.88 -10.17
N PRO A 42 5.07 1.40 -11.42
CA PRO A 42 4.62 0.03 -11.68
C PRO A 42 5.65 -1.00 -11.21
N GLY A 43 5.17 -2.16 -10.76
CA GLY A 43 6.02 -3.31 -10.52
C GLY A 43 6.57 -3.88 -11.83
N TYR A 44 7.70 -4.58 -11.75
CA TYR A 44 8.32 -5.27 -12.87
C TYR A 44 8.50 -6.76 -12.56
N ALA A 45 8.50 -7.59 -13.59
CA ALA A 45 8.66 -9.03 -13.48
C ALA A 45 9.60 -9.58 -14.58
N PRO A 46 10.24 -10.75 -14.37
CA PRO A 46 10.95 -11.45 -15.43
C PRO A 46 9.99 -11.88 -16.56
N GLY A 47 10.35 -11.55 -17.79
CA GLY A 47 9.73 -12.01 -19.03
C GLY A 47 10.67 -12.93 -19.82
N GLN A 48 10.24 -13.36 -21.01
CA GLN A 48 11.03 -14.27 -21.85
C GLN A 48 12.33 -13.63 -22.37
N GLU A 49 12.31 -12.33 -22.68
CA GLU A 49 13.44 -11.61 -23.30
C GLU A 49 13.98 -10.46 -22.42
N GLY A 50 13.65 -10.44 -21.13
CA GLY A 50 14.10 -9.37 -20.22
C GLY A 50 13.09 -9.03 -19.14
N ILE A 51 13.13 -7.78 -18.66
CA ILE A 51 12.19 -7.29 -17.65
C ILE A 51 10.95 -6.69 -18.33
N VAL A 52 9.77 -7.09 -17.87
CA VAL A 52 8.48 -6.58 -18.33
C VAL A 52 7.71 -5.94 -17.17
N ASN A 53 6.67 -5.15 -17.47
CA ASN A 53 5.75 -4.70 -16.44
C ASN A 53 5.08 -5.91 -15.78
N ALA A 54 4.98 -5.89 -14.45
CA ALA A 54 4.27 -6.91 -13.71
C ALA A 54 2.78 -6.92 -14.15
N PRO A 55 2.16 -8.11 -14.23
CA PRO A 55 0.74 -8.19 -14.53
C PRO A 55 -0.08 -7.49 -13.44
N TYR A 56 -1.29 -7.07 -13.80
CA TYR A 56 -2.24 -6.53 -12.84
C TYR A 56 -2.46 -7.52 -11.67
N LEU A 57 -2.37 -7.00 -10.45
CA LEU A 57 -2.75 -7.69 -9.23
C LEU A 57 -3.72 -6.79 -8.47
N SER A 58 -4.90 -7.33 -8.14
CA SER A 58 -5.81 -6.64 -7.23
C SER A 58 -5.23 -6.65 -5.83
N MET A 59 -5.03 -5.46 -5.24
CA MET A 59 -4.53 -5.31 -3.87
C MET A 59 -5.57 -5.74 -2.82
N THR A 60 -6.77 -6.16 -3.22
CA THR A 60 -7.69 -6.89 -2.34
C THR A 60 -7.21 -8.30 -2.01
N ILE A 61 -6.28 -8.86 -2.79
CA ILE A 61 -5.74 -10.22 -2.60
C ILE A 61 -4.68 -10.26 -1.49
N PRO A 62 -3.55 -9.52 -1.59
CA PRO A 62 -2.58 -9.49 -0.49
C PRO A 62 -3.14 -8.82 0.76
N TYR A 63 -4.06 -7.87 0.62
CA TYR A 63 -4.69 -7.13 1.72
C TYR A 63 -3.66 -6.66 2.76
N ALA A 64 -3.89 -6.93 4.04
CA ALA A 64 -3.00 -6.59 5.14
C ALA A 64 -1.59 -7.21 5.05
N ALA A 65 -1.35 -8.21 4.20
CA ALA A 65 -0.04 -8.85 4.06
C ALA A 65 0.91 -8.14 3.08
N GLY A 66 0.41 -7.23 2.23
CA GLY A 66 1.27 -6.62 1.20
C GLY A 66 0.66 -5.53 0.34
N SER A 67 -0.45 -4.92 0.75
CA SER A 67 -1.14 -3.88 -0.06
C SER A 67 -0.77 -2.46 0.34
N LEU A 68 0.17 -2.27 1.26
CA LEU A 68 0.61 -0.94 1.64
C LEU A 68 1.68 -0.47 0.67
N MET A 69 1.56 0.80 0.26
CA MET A 69 2.55 1.51 -0.53
C MET A 69 3.05 2.70 0.28
N SER A 70 4.33 3.04 0.12
CA SER A 70 4.96 4.12 0.87
C SER A 70 6.16 4.67 0.07
N THR A 71 6.74 5.75 0.57
CA THR A 71 8.00 6.31 0.08
C THR A 71 9.12 6.02 1.06
N VAL A 72 10.38 6.15 0.63
CA VAL A 72 11.52 5.97 1.54
C VAL A 72 11.49 6.99 2.69
N ASP A 73 11.08 8.23 2.41
CA ASP A 73 11.00 9.30 3.42
C ASP A 73 9.92 9.01 4.47
N ASP A 74 8.77 8.48 4.05
CA ASP A 74 7.72 8.05 4.96
C ASP A 74 8.13 6.82 5.78
N LEU A 75 8.77 5.84 5.15
CA LEU A 75 9.30 4.68 5.87
C LEU A 75 10.38 5.07 6.88
N TYR A 76 11.13 6.15 6.62
CA TYR A 76 12.07 6.72 7.60
C TYR A 76 11.32 7.30 8.81
N ARG A 77 10.17 7.96 8.62
CA ARG A 77 9.31 8.46 9.72
C ARG A 77 8.69 7.36 10.57
N TRP A 78 8.55 6.15 10.02
CA TRP A 78 8.04 4.99 10.75
C TRP A 78 9.04 4.42 11.76
N ASN A 79 10.34 4.70 11.62
CA ASN A 79 11.40 4.19 12.50
C ASN A 79 11.38 4.83 13.89
#